data_AF-A0A972C363-F1
#
_entry.id   AF-A0A972C363-F1
#
_cell.length_a   1.000
_cell.length_b   1.000
_cell.length_c   1.000
_cell.angle_alpha   90.00
_cell.angle_beta   90.00
_cell.angle_gamma   90.00
#
_symmetry.space_group_name_H-M   'P 1'
#
loop_
_entity.id
_entity.type
_entity.pdbx_description
1 polymer ?
#
loop_
_entity_poly.entity_id
_entity_poly.type
_entity_poly.pdbx_seq_one_letter_code
_entity_poly.pdbx_strand_id
1 'polypeptide(L)'
;MKRRTFLFIFICLALAALSTTVLAAEYVGSAKCKMCHADQYNEWQKTAHGNMVQNAAEVLGSRTKPNYKYVIFDTYIIDKDYNWASEQWNPVTKSLEPGTRSGSWLGCARCHTVGFNEATGTFVEAGVGCEACHGPAGDHLKTFSAADIICNPGVEMCAPCHDGERQIGQMKLMPEKFGRIGHLAIFDEAVKERGDGYQIRCAKCHSATVITAIQRGEIIPTMDDFWTGHLKNDRYGITCVVCHDPHRVTAYEYQLKTDKQTTCVQCHTSTSDFQNPLPSGEKFTRAPHHPQTEFQSGRGVIGVPEVQSHGSALCVDCHMANGNHIFLPGTPTVTLVSHGREVVVDACVKCHSGMTAERVAAFQHKNEETLHALLTEYEALNKRAEGNAKAKAILDEAWINIDFMEADKSLGIHNPAFFELVVERTQKLLADAKAAL
;
A
#
# COMPACT_ATOMS: atom_id res chain seq x y z
N MET A 1 -0.10 -9.03 86.52
CA MET A 1 -0.53 -10.23 85.77
C MET A 1 -1.20 -9.80 84.46
N LYS A 2 -0.68 -10.30 83.33
CA LYS A 2 -1.22 -10.35 81.93
C LYS A 2 -1.47 -9.00 81.22
N ARG A 3 -0.53 -8.50 80.40
CA ARG A 3 -0.31 -8.75 78.92
C ARG A 3 -1.46 -8.20 78.06
N ARG A 4 -1.31 -7.05 77.38
CA ARG A 4 -0.71 -6.83 76.02
C ARG A 4 -1.24 -7.80 74.95
N THR A 5 -2.32 -7.44 74.26
CA THR A 5 -2.77 -7.85 72.89
C THR A 5 -4.08 -7.08 72.65
N PHE A 6 -4.37 -6.30 71.58
CA PHE A 6 -4.25 -6.56 70.15
C PHE A 6 -4.11 -5.25 69.38
N LEU A 7 -3.10 -5.24 68.52
CA LEU A 7 -2.94 -4.40 67.34
C LEU A 7 -3.70 -5.10 66.19
N PHE A 8 -4.13 -4.34 65.18
CA PHE A 8 -4.65 -4.79 63.87
C PHE A 8 -6.08 -5.35 63.82
N ILE A 9 -7.07 -4.48 63.70
CA ILE A 9 -8.27 -4.74 62.87
C ILE A 9 -8.50 -3.53 61.95
N PHE A 10 -7.98 -3.70 60.73
CA PHE A 10 -8.58 -3.27 59.47
C PHE A 10 -8.97 -1.80 59.28
N ILE A 11 -7.95 -1.04 58.87
CA ILE A 11 -8.04 -0.07 57.76
C ILE A 11 -8.74 -0.77 56.58
N CYS A 12 -10.06 -0.67 56.46
CA CYS A 12 -10.81 -1.20 55.31
C CYS A 12 -12.10 -0.42 54.99
N LEU A 13 -12.23 0.83 55.41
CA LEU A 13 -13.45 1.64 55.17
C LEU A 13 -13.14 3.07 54.70
N ALA A 14 -12.14 3.24 53.83
CA ALA A 14 -11.88 4.52 53.15
C ALA A 14 -11.33 4.33 51.72
N LEU A 15 -11.73 3.25 51.05
CA LEU A 15 -11.46 3.00 49.61
C LEU A 15 -12.78 2.64 48.92
N ALA A 16 -13.80 3.49 49.10
CA ALA A 16 -14.99 3.47 48.27
C ALA A 16 -14.76 4.43 47.10
N ALA A 17 -14.26 3.85 46.00
CA ALA A 17 -14.49 4.26 44.62
C ALA A 17 -14.40 5.77 44.30
N LEU A 18 -13.18 6.26 44.07
CA LEU A 18 -12.97 7.19 42.96
C LEU A 18 -13.16 6.38 41.68
N SER A 19 -14.41 6.19 41.29
CA SER A 19 -14.77 5.82 39.94
C SER A 19 -14.33 6.98 39.07
N THR A 20 -13.14 6.91 38.48
CA THR A 20 -12.86 7.70 37.29
C THR A 20 -13.86 7.21 36.26
N THR A 21 -14.94 7.97 36.09
CA THR A 21 -15.74 7.89 34.88
C THR A 21 -14.77 8.26 33.77
N VAL A 22 -14.14 7.24 33.16
CA VAL A 22 -13.61 7.38 31.81
C VAL A 22 -14.84 7.75 31.00
N LEU A 23 -14.97 9.04 30.67
CA LEU A 23 -15.98 9.50 29.73
C LEU A 23 -15.74 8.66 28.47
N ALA A 24 -16.73 7.86 28.10
CA ALA A 24 -16.66 7.10 26.86
C ALA A 24 -16.42 8.09 25.72
N ALA A 25 -15.42 7.83 24.90
CA ALA A 25 -15.08 8.68 23.77
C ALA A 25 -16.33 8.86 22.88
N GLU A 26 -16.74 10.11 22.69
CA GLU A 26 -18.04 10.46 22.12
C GLU A 26 -17.91 10.69 20.61
N TYR A 27 -18.65 9.88 19.83
CA TYR A 27 -18.84 10.10 18.40
C TYR A 27 -19.88 11.19 18.17
N VAL A 28 -19.59 12.13 17.27
CA VAL A 28 -20.38 13.35 17.08
C VAL A 28 -20.98 13.53 15.68
N GLY A 29 -20.57 12.70 14.73
CA GLY A 29 -21.00 12.69 13.34
C GLY A 29 -20.29 13.71 12.46
N SER A 30 -20.05 13.35 11.20
CA SER A 30 -19.29 14.13 10.21
C SER A 30 -19.88 15.52 9.95
N ALA A 31 -21.19 15.70 10.13
CA ALA A 31 -21.85 16.99 9.94
C ALA A 31 -21.28 18.10 10.83
N LYS A 32 -20.80 17.78 12.05
CA LYS A 32 -20.16 18.78 12.93
C LYS A 32 -18.78 19.19 12.44
N CYS A 33 -18.07 18.29 11.76
CA CYS A 33 -16.74 18.57 11.20
C CYS A 33 -16.80 19.65 10.12
N LYS A 34 -17.90 19.70 9.34
CA LYS A 34 -18.11 20.69 8.27
C LYS A 34 -17.96 22.15 8.72
N MET A 35 -18.28 22.46 9.98
CA MET A 35 -18.24 23.83 10.49
C MET A 35 -16.82 24.44 10.47
N CYS A 36 -15.79 23.62 10.69
CA CYS A 36 -14.38 24.04 10.69
C CYS A 36 -13.61 23.48 9.48
N HIS A 37 -13.97 22.29 9.00
CA HIS A 37 -13.31 21.56 7.90
C HIS A 37 -14.25 21.44 6.68
N ALA A 38 -14.78 22.58 6.23
CA ALA A 38 -15.78 22.63 5.17
C ALA A 38 -15.27 22.02 3.86
N ASP A 39 -14.02 22.30 3.48
CA ASP A 39 -13.43 21.82 2.23
C ASP A 39 -13.28 20.29 2.24
N GLN A 40 -12.71 19.73 3.31
CA GLN A 40 -12.56 18.29 3.47
C GLN A 40 -13.91 17.59 3.48
N TYR A 41 -14.89 18.12 4.23
CA TYR A 41 -16.24 17.56 4.27
C TYR A 41 -16.89 17.58 2.87
N ASN A 42 -16.77 18.71 2.17
CA ASN A 42 -17.43 18.90 0.88
C ASN A 42 -16.85 18.00 -0.23
N GLU A 43 -15.57 17.66 -0.14
CA GLU A 43 -14.94 16.70 -1.05
C GLU A 43 -15.18 15.24 -0.61
N TRP A 44 -15.14 14.96 0.70
CA TRP A 44 -15.32 13.60 1.23
C TRP A 44 -16.70 13.05 0.90
N GLN A 45 -17.76 13.86 0.99
CA GLN A 45 -19.13 13.45 0.65
C GLN A 45 -19.28 13.01 -0.82
N LYS A 46 -18.30 13.27 -1.70
CA LYS A 46 -18.30 12.80 -3.10
C LYS A 46 -17.62 11.43 -3.26
N THR A 47 -16.90 10.97 -2.24
CA THR A 47 -16.13 9.73 -2.27
C THR A 47 -17.04 8.51 -2.12
N ALA A 48 -16.53 7.33 -2.48
CA ALA A 48 -17.24 6.07 -2.24
C ALA A 48 -17.44 5.79 -0.73
N HIS A 49 -16.53 6.26 0.13
CA HIS A 49 -16.69 6.16 1.59
C HIS A 49 -17.88 6.99 2.08
N GLY A 50 -17.95 8.26 1.66
CA GLY A 50 -19.07 9.14 2.01
C GLY A 50 -20.42 8.67 1.47
N ASN A 51 -20.42 7.91 0.38
CA ASN A 51 -21.62 7.39 -0.27
C ASN A 51 -21.85 5.89 -0.05
N MET A 52 -21.11 5.24 0.86
CA MET A 52 -21.24 3.80 1.08
C MET A 52 -22.64 3.41 1.55
N VAL A 53 -23.26 4.23 2.40
CA VAL A 53 -24.63 4.06 2.88
C VAL A 53 -25.35 5.38 2.72
N GLN A 54 -26.34 5.42 1.83
CA GLN A 54 -27.10 6.61 1.50
C GLN A 54 -28.56 6.45 1.88
N ASN A 55 -29.26 7.56 2.07
CA ASN A 55 -30.70 7.53 2.31
C ASN A 55 -31.43 7.00 1.07
N ALA A 56 -32.33 6.03 1.25
CA ALA A 56 -33.05 5.44 0.12
C ALA A 56 -33.94 6.44 -0.62
N ALA A 57 -34.46 7.47 0.04
CA ALA A 57 -35.22 8.53 -0.59
C ALA A 57 -34.36 9.39 -1.55
N GLU A 58 -33.10 9.62 -1.19
CA GLU A 58 -32.17 10.42 -1.98
C GLU A 58 -31.74 9.67 -3.25
N VAL A 59 -31.45 8.37 -3.14
CA VAL A 59 -30.98 7.56 -4.28
C VAL A 59 -32.13 7.14 -5.21
N LEU A 60 -33.26 6.70 -4.66
CA LEU A 60 -34.34 6.08 -5.45
C LEU A 60 -35.44 7.09 -5.85
N GLY A 61 -35.52 8.24 -5.18
CA GLY A 61 -36.52 9.28 -5.43
C GLY A 61 -37.95 8.74 -5.33
N SER A 62 -38.75 8.91 -6.38
CA SER A 62 -40.15 8.44 -6.41
C SER A 62 -40.32 6.92 -6.34
N ARG A 63 -39.23 6.14 -6.44
CA ARG A 63 -39.24 4.67 -6.39
C ARG A 63 -39.06 4.14 -4.96
N THR A 64 -38.76 5.01 -3.99
CA THR A 64 -38.59 4.61 -2.59
C THR A 64 -39.90 4.08 -2.03
N LYS A 65 -39.90 2.84 -1.55
CA LYS A 65 -41.04 2.25 -0.84
C LYS A 65 -41.03 2.67 0.63
N PRO A 66 -42.18 2.72 1.33
CA PRO A 66 -42.25 3.18 2.72
C PRO A 66 -41.35 2.44 3.71
N ASN A 67 -40.98 1.18 3.42
CA ASN A 67 -40.10 0.38 4.26
C ASN A 67 -38.62 0.53 3.91
N TYR A 68 -38.25 1.18 2.81
CA TYR A 68 -36.84 1.35 2.43
C TYR A 68 -36.19 2.46 3.23
N LYS A 69 -35.03 2.18 3.80
CA LYS A 69 -34.30 3.11 4.67
C LYS A 69 -32.99 3.55 4.05
N TYR A 70 -32.16 2.60 3.61
CA TYR A 70 -30.86 2.91 3.00
C TYR A 70 -30.64 2.22 1.67
N VAL A 71 -29.70 2.76 0.89
CA VAL A 71 -29.07 2.10 -0.25
C VAL A 71 -27.58 1.99 0.03
N ILE A 72 -27.04 0.78 -0.08
CA ILE A 72 -25.62 0.48 0.07
C ILE A 72 -24.98 0.38 -1.32
N PHE A 73 -23.92 1.14 -1.53
CA PHE A 73 -23.12 1.11 -2.77
C PHE A 73 -23.98 1.23 -4.05
N ASP A 74 -24.92 2.18 -4.03
CA ASP A 74 -25.88 2.45 -5.12
C ASP A 74 -26.62 1.21 -5.65
N THR A 75 -26.76 0.17 -4.83
CA THR A 75 -27.32 -1.11 -5.28
C THR A 75 -28.23 -1.73 -4.24
N TYR A 76 -27.71 -2.09 -3.08
CA TYR A 76 -28.45 -2.96 -2.17
C TYR A 76 -29.35 -2.16 -1.23
N ILE A 77 -30.64 -2.48 -1.20
CA ILE A 77 -31.61 -1.74 -0.38
C ILE A 77 -31.71 -2.38 1.00
N ILE A 78 -31.68 -1.55 2.04
CA ILE A 78 -31.88 -1.93 3.43
C ILE A 78 -33.22 -1.37 3.90
N ASP A 79 -34.03 -2.21 4.55
CA ASP A 79 -35.30 -1.78 5.11
C ASP A 79 -35.16 -1.07 6.46
N LYS A 80 -36.28 -0.56 6.98
CA LYS A 80 -36.33 0.16 8.26
C LYS A 80 -35.92 -0.68 9.48
N ASP A 81 -36.00 -2.00 9.36
CA ASP A 81 -35.66 -2.99 10.38
C ASP A 81 -34.22 -3.52 10.20
N TYR A 82 -33.44 -2.88 9.33
CA TYR A 82 -32.04 -3.21 9.00
C TYR A 82 -31.85 -4.59 8.35
N ASN A 83 -32.85 -5.06 7.61
CA ASN A 83 -32.72 -6.26 6.79
C ASN A 83 -32.48 -5.91 5.33
N TRP A 84 -31.85 -6.82 4.60
CA TRP A 84 -31.78 -6.73 3.14
C TRP A 84 -33.20 -6.80 2.58
N ALA A 85 -33.58 -5.81 1.77
CA ALA A 85 -34.87 -5.80 1.11
C ALA A 85 -34.94 -6.87 0.01
N SER A 86 -36.16 -7.27 -0.34
CA SER A 86 -36.44 -8.22 -1.42
C SER A 86 -36.08 -7.71 -2.82
N GLU A 87 -35.76 -6.42 -2.94
CA GLU A 87 -35.39 -5.74 -4.18
C GLU A 87 -34.08 -5.00 -3.99
N GLN A 88 -33.39 -4.76 -5.10
CA GLN A 88 -32.18 -3.94 -5.19
C GLN A 88 -32.34 -2.90 -6.30
N TRP A 89 -31.56 -1.83 -6.21
CA TRP A 89 -31.45 -0.79 -7.22
C TRP A 89 -30.44 -1.18 -8.28
N ASN A 90 -30.80 -1.02 -9.56
CA ASN A 90 -29.84 -1.07 -10.65
C ASN A 90 -29.55 0.37 -11.12
N PRO A 91 -28.35 0.91 -10.85
CA PRO A 91 -28.03 2.30 -11.20
C PRO A 91 -27.89 2.52 -12.71
N VAL A 92 -27.65 1.46 -13.49
CA VAL A 92 -27.50 1.52 -14.95
C VAL A 92 -28.87 1.61 -15.63
N THR A 93 -29.77 0.68 -15.32
CA THR A 93 -31.12 0.63 -15.91
C THR A 93 -32.12 1.55 -15.20
N LYS A 94 -31.75 2.07 -14.03
CA LYS A 94 -32.59 2.92 -13.17
C LYS A 94 -33.90 2.26 -12.78
N SER A 95 -33.85 0.96 -12.48
CA SER A 95 -35.00 0.14 -12.06
C SER A 95 -34.76 -0.62 -10.77
N LEU A 96 -35.86 -1.01 -10.12
CA LEU A 96 -35.84 -1.99 -9.03
C LEU A 96 -35.80 -3.40 -9.64
N GLU A 97 -34.93 -4.24 -9.12
CA GLU A 97 -34.71 -5.62 -9.55
C GLU A 97 -34.79 -6.58 -8.36
N PRO A 98 -35.04 -7.89 -8.56
CA PRO A 98 -35.01 -8.87 -7.47
C PRO A 98 -33.69 -8.80 -6.69
N GLY A 99 -33.79 -8.74 -5.36
CA GLY A 99 -32.66 -8.67 -4.46
C GLY A 99 -31.87 -9.98 -4.41
N THR A 100 -30.56 -9.86 -4.26
CA THR A 100 -29.63 -11.00 -4.20
C THR A 100 -29.15 -11.33 -2.79
N ARG A 101 -29.62 -10.60 -1.78
CA ARG A 101 -29.23 -10.74 -0.37
C ARG A 101 -30.46 -10.91 0.52
N SER A 102 -30.28 -11.56 1.66
CA SER A 102 -31.34 -11.83 2.64
C SER A 102 -30.81 -11.81 4.06
N GLY A 103 -31.68 -11.58 5.04
CA GLY A 103 -31.32 -11.53 6.46
C GLY A 103 -30.92 -10.13 6.94
N SER A 104 -30.31 -10.05 8.12
CA SER A 104 -29.91 -8.77 8.71
C SER A 104 -28.63 -8.21 8.08
N TRP A 105 -28.63 -6.90 7.83
CA TRP A 105 -27.45 -6.14 7.42
C TRP A 105 -26.55 -5.73 8.60
N LEU A 106 -27.01 -5.82 9.85
CA LEU A 106 -26.28 -5.32 11.02
C LEU A 106 -24.89 -5.95 11.20
N GLY A 107 -24.67 -7.17 10.72
CA GLY A 107 -23.32 -7.79 10.69
C GLY A 107 -22.30 -7.06 9.80
N CYS A 108 -22.79 -6.22 8.87
CA CYS A 108 -21.98 -5.35 8.00
C CYS A 108 -21.86 -3.93 8.54
N ALA A 109 -22.73 -3.52 9.47
CA ALA A 109 -22.81 -2.14 9.96
C ALA A 109 -21.51 -1.69 10.65
N ARG A 110 -20.77 -2.60 11.28
CA ARG A 110 -19.47 -2.31 11.91
C ARG A 110 -18.45 -1.62 10.99
N CYS A 111 -18.51 -1.90 9.69
CA CYS A 111 -17.61 -1.31 8.69
C CYS A 111 -18.29 -0.21 7.86
N HIS A 112 -19.61 -0.11 7.92
CA HIS A 112 -20.42 0.74 7.03
C HIS A 112 -21.15 1.85 7.80
N THR A 113 -20.77 2.10 9.06
CA THR A 113 -21.34 3.13 9.93
C THR A 113 -20.26 3.67 10.86
N VAL A 114 -20.56 4.79 11.52
CA VAL A 114 -19.74 5.38 12.58
C VAL A 114 -20.38 5.12 13.93
N GLY A 115 -19.57 4.73 14.93
CA GLY A 115 -20.02 4.54 16.30
C GLY A 115 -21.01 3.38 16.46
N PHE A 116 -20.84 2.30 15.68
CA PHE A 116 -21.70 1.12 15.78
C PHE A 116 -21.58 0.45 17.16
N ASN A 117 -22.74 0.20 17.79
CA ASN A 117 -22.85 -0.55 19.02
C ASN A 117 -23.50 -1.89 18.74
N GLU A 118 -22.72 -2.97 18.81
CA GLU A 118 -23.18 -4.32 18.52
C GLU A 118 -24.27 -4.82 19.48
N ALA A 119 -24.26 -4.36 20.74
CA ALA A 119 -25.22 -4.80 21.75
C ALA A 119 -26.62 -4.22 21.50
N THR A 120 -26.70 -3.00 20.96
CA THR A 120 -27.97 -2.31 20.69
C THR A 120 -28.36 -2.28 19.21
N GLY A 121 -27.43 -2.61 18.30
CA GLY A 121 -27.62 -2.48 16.85
C GLY A 121 -27.75 -1.04 16.36
N THR A 122 -27.31 -0.06 17.15
CA THR A 122 -27.40 1.38 16.83
C THR A 122 -26.06 1.93 16.38
N PHE A 123 -26.07 3.05 15.66
CA PHE A 123 -24.89 3.79 15.24
C PHE A 123 -25.18 5.30 15.24
N VAL A 124 -24.12 6.11 15.22
CA VAL A 124 -24.22 7.58 15.23
C VAL A 124 -24.44 8.14 13.83
N GLU A 125 -23.77 7.58 12.82
CA GLU A 125 -23.87 8.02 11.43
C GLU A 125 -23.86 6.81 10.49
N ALA A 126 -24.70 6.87 9.45
CA ALA A 126 -24.69 5.88 8.37
C ALA A 126 -23.58 6.23 7.37
N GLY A 127 -22.84 5.23 6.91
CA GLY A 127 -21.73 5.42 5.97
C GLY A 127 -20.37 5.45 6.66
N VAL A 128 -19.31 5.62 5.86
CA VAL A 128 -17.93 5.71 6.36
C VAL A 128 -17.60 7.19 6.55
N GLY A 129 -18.03 7.73 7.70
CA GLY A 129 -17.85 9.11 8.14
C GLY A 129 -16.42 9.46 8.57
N CYS A 130 -16.18 10.74 8.88
CA CYS A 130 -14.88 11.25 9.31
C CYS A 130 -14.31 10.45 10.50
N GLU A 131 -15.15 10.20 11.49
CA GLU A 131 -14.76 9.51 12.74
C GLU A 131 -14.57 7.99 12.56
N ALA A 132 -14.91 7.42 11.40
CA ALA A 132 -14.52 6.04 11.08
C ALA A 132 -13.00 5.90 10.94
N CYS A 133 -12.32 6.99 10.54
CA CYS A 133 -10.86 7.03 10.42
C CYS A 133 -10.20 7.86 11.52
N HIS A 134 -10.81 8.99 11.88
CA HIS A 134 -10.25 9.94 12.84
C HIS A 134 -10.53 9.57 14.31
N GLY A 135 -11.36 8.55 14.55
CA GLY A 135 -11.84 8.18 15.87
C GLY A 135 -12.90 9.15 16.41
N PRO A 136 -13.39 8.93 17.64
CA PRO A 136 -14.39 9.80 18.27
C PRO A 136 -13.85 11.21 18.49
N ALA A 137 -14.50 12.23 17.91
CA ALA A 137 -14.01 13.60 17.89
C ALA A 137 -14.58 14.49 19.03
N GLY A 138 -15.31 13.91 19.99
CA GLY A 138 -15.98 14.65 21.05
C GLY A 138 -15.05 15.55 21.87
N ASP A 139 -13.82 15.12 22.14
CA ASP A 139 -12.84 15.94 22.86
C ASP A 139 -12.16 16.96 21.95
N HIS A 140 -11.84 16.57 20.70
CA HIS A 140 -11.35 17.51 19.69
C HIS A 140 -12.30 18.70 19.48
N LEU A 141 -13.62 18.50 19.52
CA LEU A 141 -14.59 19.61 19.43
C LEU A 141 -14.58 20.55 20.63
N LYS A 142 -14.12 20.09 21.80
CA LYS A 142 -14.04 20.91 23.03
C LYS A 142 -12.72 21.66 23.10
N THR A 143 -11.63 21.03 22.68
CA THR A 143 -10.27 21.53 22.88
C THR A 143 -9.68 22.18 21.63
N PHE A 144 -10.19 21.84 20.44
CA PHE A 144 -9.61 22.17 19.13
C PHE A 144 -8.18 21.67 18.95
N SER A 145 -7.74 20.69 19.74
CA SER A 145 -6.38 20.15 19.71
C SER A 145 -6.24 19.03 18.69
N ALA A 146 -5.18 19.08 17.88
CA ALA A 146 -4.81 17.97 16.98
C ALA A 146 -4.38 16.70 17.74
N ALA A 147 -4.04 16.81 19.02
CA ALA A 147 -3.70 15.65 19.86
C ALA A 147 -4.94 14.81 20.25
N ASP A 148 -6.14 15.38 20.15
CA ASP A 148 -7.40 14.73 20.53
C ASP A 148 -8.12 14.10 19.33
N ILE A 149 -7.43 13.97 18.19
CA ILE A 149 -7.98 13.40 16.97
C ILE A 149 -6.88 12.60 16.23
N ILE A 150 -7.23 11.48 15.61
CA ILE A 150 -6.25 10.64 14.90
C ILE A 150 -5.91 11.31 13.57
N CYS A 151 -4.67 11.79 13.40
CA CYS A 151 -4.19 12.45 12.18
C CYS A 151 -2.77 11.97 11.80
N ASN A 152 -2.55 10.65 11.82
CA ASN A 152 -1.29 10.03 11.40
C ASN A 152 -1.42 9.38 10.01
N PRO A 153 -0.33 8.96 9.35
CA PRO A 153 -0.39 8.28 8.06
C PRO A 153 -0.40 6.76 8.18
N GLY A 154 -0.79 6.22 9.34
CA GLY A 154 -0.79 4.79 9.61
C GLY A 154 -1.82 3.99 8.83
N VAL A 155 -1.99 2.72 9.20
CA VAL A 155 -3.00 1.82 8.61
C VAL A 155 -4.11 1.46 9.59
N GLU A 156 -3.94 1.81 10.86
CA GLU A 156 -4.87 1.55 11.95
C GLU A 156 -6.26 2.13 11.70
N MET A 157 -6.37 3.25 10.99
CA MET A 157 -7.67 3.86 10.63
C MET A 157 -8.36 3.14 9.46
N CYS A 158 -7.62 2.34 8.69
CA CYS A 158 -8.14 1.56 7.57
C CYS A 158 -8.45 0.12 7.99
N ALA A 159 -7.70 -0.41 8.96
CA ALA A 159 -7.75 -1.80 9.40
C ALA A 159 -9.13 -2.32 9.84
N PRO A 160 -9.99 -1.53 10.52
CA PRO A 160 -11.33 -2.00 10.91
C PRO A 160 -12.19 -2.52 9.75
N CYS A 161 -11.93 -2.03 8.53
CA CYS A 161 -12.67 -2.39 7.33
C CYS A 161 -11.83 -3.13 6.27
N HIS A 162 -10.53 -2.81 6.18
CA HIS A 162 -9.64 -3.26 5.10
C HIS A 162 -8.58 -4.28 5.54
N ASP A 163 -8.72 -4.91 6.71
CA ASP A 163 -7.85 -5.99 7.20
C ASP A 163 -8.45 -7.40 7.01
N GLY A 164 -7.72 -8.43 7.46
CA GLY A 164 -8.10 -9.83 7.32
C GLY A 164 -7.87 -10.32 5.89
N GLU A 165 -8.92 -10.72 5.19
CA GLU A 165 -8.84 -11.20 3.80
C GLU A 165 -8.89 -10.06 2.75
N ARG A 166 -8.45 -8.86 3.15
CA ARG A 166 -8.54 -7.60 2.38
C ARG A 166 -7.18 -6.93 2.25
N GLN A 167 -7.13 -5.70 1.77
CA GLN A 167 -5.91 -5.01 1.34
C GLN A 167 -4.79 -5.08 2.39
N ILE A 168 -5.05 -4.75 3.65
CA ILE A 168 -4.02 -4.77 4.70
C ILE A 168 -3.55 -6.20 4.98
N GLY A 169 -4.45 -7.16 5.10
CA GLY A 169 -4.04 -8.54 5.34
C GLY A 169 -3.34 -9.18 4.12
N GLN A 170 -3.68 -8.76 2.90
CA GLN A 170 -2.92 -9.10 1.69
C GLN A 170 -1.50 -8.54 1.77
N MET A 171 -1.34 -7.28 2.17
CA MET A 171 0.00 -6.68 2.35
C MET A 171 0.82 -7.39 3.42
N LYS A 172 0.19 -7.93 4.48
CA LYS A 172 0.83 -8.72 5.53
C LYS A 172 1.34 -10.09 5.04
N LEU A 173 0.81 -10.63 3.95
CA LEU A 173 1.31 -11.89 3.38
C LEU A 173 2.76 -11.78 2.89
N MET A 174 3.23 -10.60 2.49
CA MET A 174 4.62 -10.41 2.03
C MET A 174 5.64 -10.85 3.09
N PRO A 175 5.63 -10.34 4.33
CA PRO A 175 6.48 -10.85 5.38
C PRO A 175 6.03 -12.23 5.89
N GLU A 176 4.74 -12.43 6.15
CA GLU A 176 4.25 -13.61 6.88
C GLU A 176 4.32 -14.91 6.09
N LYS A 177 4.06 -14.85 4.78
CA LYS A 177 4.01 -16.02 3.89
C LYS A 177 5.22 -16.11 2.97
N PHE A 178 5.72 -14.96 2.48
CA PHE A 178 6.77 -14.93 1.47
C PHE A 178 8.16 -14.57 2.02
N GLY A 179 8.26 -14.21 3.31
CA GLY A 179 9.54 -13.86 3.95
C GLY A 179 10.21 -12.63 3.34
N ARG A 180 9.43 -11.73 2.73
CA ARG A 180 9.92 -10.51 2.06
C ARG A 180 9.50 -9.28 2.87
N ILE A 181 10.34 -8.25 2.85
CA ILE A 181 9.96 -6.95 3.44
C ILE A 181 8.80 -6.38 2.63
N GLY A 182 7.65 -6.19 3.28
CA GLY A 182 6.48 -5.57 2.69
C GLY A 182 6.49 -4.05 2.81
N HIS A 183 5.68 -3.38 1.99
CA HIS A 183 5.50 -1.93 2.01
C HIS A 183 5.22 -1.37 3.41
N LEU A 184 4.40 -2.03 4.23
CA LEU A 184 4.06 -1.56 5.57
C LEU A 184 5.27 -1.53 6.53
N ALA A 185 6.27 -2.39 6.32
CA ALA A 185 7.40 -2.57 7.22
C ALA A 185 8.72 -1.95 6.72
N ILE A 186 8.77 -1.50 5.46
CA ILE A 186 10.02 -1.10 4.80
C ILE A 186 10.79 0.01 5.53
N PHE A 187 10.09 0.94 6.19
CA PHE A 187 10.77 2.00 6.95
C PHE A 187 11.50 1.43 8.16
N ASP A 188 10.77 0.70 9.00
CA ASP A 188 11.29 0.14 10.24
C ASP A 188 12.42 -0.85 9.98
N GLU A 189 12.26 -1.72 8.97
CA GLU A 189 13.29 -2.68 8.58
C GLU A 189 14.54 -1.99 8.02
N ALA A 190 14.39 -0.97 7.16
CA ALA A 190 15.55 -0.24 6.63
C ALA A 190 16.28 0.56 7.72
N VAL A 191 15.56 1.09 8.71
CA VAL A 191 16.15 1.73 9.89
C VAL A 191 16.93 0.73 10.72
N LYS A 192 16.37 -0.46 10.99
CA LYS A 192 17.06 -1.53 11.73
C LYS A 192 18.32 -2.01 11.01
N GLU A 193 18.23 -2.20 9.69
CA GLU A 193 19.34 -2.69 8.87
C GLU A 193 20.52 -1.69 8.86
N ARG A 194 20.23 -0.40 8.72
CA ARG A 194 21.26 0.63 8.52
C ARG A 194 21.71 1.33 9.79
N GLY A 195 20.92 1.28 10.87
CA GLY A 195 21.18 2.00 12.11
C GLY A 195 21.46 3.48 11.87
N ASP A 196 22.55 4.00 12.45
CA ASP A 196 23.01 5.38 12.30
C ASP A 196 23.35 5.77 10.85
N GLY A 197 23.54 4.78 9.97
CA GLY A 197 23.75 4.96 8.54
C GLY A 197 22.48 5.31 7.76
N TYR A 198 21.29 5.24 8.39
CA TYR A 198 20.03 5.62 7.75
C TYR A 198 19.93 7.14 7.63
N GLN A 199 19.62 7.62 6.42
CA GLN A 199 19.64 9.05 6.08
C GLN A 199 18.27 9.49 5.58
N ILE A 200 17.95 10.78 5.70
CA ILE A 200 16.64 11.30 5.29
C ILE A 200 16.32 11.06 3.81
N ARG A 201 17.36 10.97 2.96
CA ARG A 201 17.21 10.61 1.54
C ARG A 201 16.54 9.24 1.34
N CYS A 202 16.71 8.30 2.27
CA CYS A 202 16.08 6.98 2.24
C CYS A 202 14.60 7.05 2.62
N ALA A 203 14.27 7.91 3.59
CA ALA A 203 12.90 8.10 4.06
C ALA A 203 11.98 8.64 2.97
N LYS A 204 12.54 9.34 1.97
CA LYS A 204 11.77 9.82 0.83
C LYS A 204 11.06 8.70 0.05
N CYS A 205 11.58 7.46 0.05
CA CYS A 205 10.87 6.30 -0.53
C CYS A 205 10.27 5.37 0.55
N HIS A 206 10.79 5.39 1.78
CA HIS A 206 10.47 4.35 2.75
C HIS A 206 9.47 4.79 3.82
N SER A 207 9.32 6.09 4.12
CA SER A 207 8.45 6.59 5.20
C SER A 207 7.19 7.27 4.65
N ALA A 208 6.00 6.80 5.04
CA ALA A 208 4.75 7.47 4.64
C ALA A 208 4.71 8.93 5.08
N THR A 209 5.23 9.25 6.26
CA THR A 209 5.27 10.62 6.79
C THR A 209 6.09 11.54 5.89
N VAL A 210 7.29 11.09 5.47
CA VAL A 210 8.12 11.88 4.55
C VAL A 210 7.51 11.95 3.15
N ILE A 211 7.01 10.83 2.62
CA ILE A 211 6.41 10.79 1.27
C ILE A 211 5.20 11.71 1.20
N THR A 212 4.31 11.64 2.19
CA THR A 212 3.09 12.47 2.22
C THR A 212 3.40 13.95 2.42
N ALA A 213 4.44 14.30 3.19
CA ALA A 213 4.93 15.68 3.28
C ALA A 213 5.41 16.20 1.91
N ILE A 214 6.19 15.40 1.17
CA ILE A 214 6.64 15.73 -0.20
C ILE A 214 5.43 15.93 -1.12
N GLN A 215 4.47 15.01 -1.11
CA GLN A 215 3.26 15.07 -1.94
C GLN A 215 2.41 16.32 -1.66
N ARG A 216 2.48 16.87 -0.44
CA ARG A 216 1.75 18.08 -0.03
C ARG A 216 2.56 19.37 -0.20
N GLY A 217 3.84 19.28 -0.60
CA GLY A 217 4.74 20.42 -0.66
C GLY A 217 5.08 20.99 0.73
N GLU A 218 5.01 20.16 1.77
CA GLU A 218 5.31 20.52 3.15
C GLU A 218 6.82 20.43 3.44
N ILE A 219 7.23 20.95 4.60
CA ILE A 219 8.61 20.81 5.09
C ILE A 219 8.88 19.34 5.37
N ILE A 220 9.92 18.80 4.75
CA ILE A 220 10.36 17.42 4.95
C ILE A 220 10.97 17.28 6.36
N PRO A 221 10.48 16.34 7.20
CA PRO A 221 11.09 16.07 8.50
C PRO A 221 12.57 15.70 8.39
N THR A 222 13.32 15.94 9.47
CA THR A 222 14.73 15.57 9.57
C THR A 222 14.89 14.20 10.24
N MET A 223 16.09 13.61 10.19
CA MET A 223 16.35 12.39 10.95
C MET A 223 16.28 12.63 12.46
N ASP A 224 16.64 13.82 12.94
CA ASP A 224 16.57 14.16 14.37
C ASP A 224 15.12 14.12 14.88
N ASP A 225 14.14 14.47 14.04
CA ASP A 225 12.71 14.34 14.37
C ASP A 225 12.32 12.89 14.66
N PHE A 226 12.87 11.92 13.90
CA PHE A 226 12.62 10.48 14.04
C PHE A 226 13.46 9.80 15.14
N TRP A 227 14.58 10.39 15.53
CA TRP A 227 15.45 9.83 16.58
C TRP A 227 15.14 10.36 17.96
N THR A 228 14.96 11.67 18.08
CA THR A 228 14.86 12.35 19.38
C THR A 228 13.67 13.29 19.47
N GLY A 229 13.13 13.72 18.33
CA GLY A 229 12.04 14.67 18.24
C GLY A 229 10.65 14.06 18.37
N HIS A 230 9.68 14.78 17.81
CA HIS A 230 8.26 14.49 17.93
C HIS A 230 7.81 13.26 17.13
N LEU A 231 8.62 12.77 16.17
CA LEU A 231 8.37 11.58 15.35
C LEU A 231 9.12 10.35 15.84
N LYS A 232 9.65 10.35 17.07
CA LYS A 232 10.46 9.23 17.59
C LYS A 232 9.78 7.85 17.57
N ASN A 233 8.45 7.84 17.60
CA ASN A 233 7.63 6.62 17.54
C ASN A 233 7.02 6.37 16.15
N ASP A 234 7.25 7.27 15.19
CA ASP A 234 6.77 7.12 13.82
C ASP A 234 7.65 6.13 13.08
N ARG A 235 7.09 4.96 12.76
CA ARG A 235 7.73 3.92 11.97
C ARG A 235 6.83 3.46 10.81
N TYR A 236 6.01 4.37 10.30
CA TYR A 236 5.10 4.04 9.20
C TYR A 236 5.90 3.87 7.90
N GLY A 237 5.86 2.65 7.35
CA GLY A 237 6.36 2.33 6.01
C GLY A 237 5.54 3.01 4.90
N ILE A 238 5.41 2.35 3.76
CA ILE A 238 4.51 2.78 2.69
C ILE A 238 3.09 2.28 3.02
N THR A 239 2.23 3.20 3.47
CA THR A 239 0.85 2.91 3.92
C THR A 239 -0.20 3.25 2.85
N CYS A 240 -1.48 3.05 3.16
CA CYS A 240 -2.59 3.29 2.23
C CYS A 240 -2.62 4.74 1.72
N VAL A 241 -2.39 5.70 2.62
CA VAL A 241 -2.48 7.13 2.31
C VAL A 241 -1.29 7.65 1.51
N VAL A 242 -0.25 6.84 1.27
CA VAL A 242 0.80 7.19 0.31
C VAL A 242 0.25 7.18 -1.12
N CYS A 243 -0.63 6.22 -1.43
CA CYS A 243 -1.20 6.06 -2.77
C CYS A 243 -2.61 6.65 -2.89
N HIS A 244 -3.44 6.55 -1.85
CA HIS A 244 -4.85 6.95 -1.87
C HIS A 244 -5.08 8.27 -1.12
N ASP A 245 -5.94 9.14 -1.64
CA ASP A 245 -6.46 10.30 -0.91
C ASP A 245 -7.82 9.96 -0.27
N PRO A 246 -7.94 9.86 1.06
CA PRO A 246 -9.19 9.47 1.71
C PRO A 246 -10.25 10.58 1.71
N HIS A 247 -9.88 11.84 1.41
CA HIS A 247 -10.75 12.99 1.59
C HIS A 247 -11.41 13.51 0.31
N ARG A 248 -10.99 13.05 -0.87
CA ARG A 248 -11.56 13.54 -2.13
C ARG A 248 -11.56 12.50 -3.23
N VAL A 249 -12.47 12.69 -4.18
CA VAL A 249 -12.35 12.06 -5.50
C VAL A 249 -11.24 12.77 -6.25
N THR A 250 -10.27 12.01 -6.73
CA THR A 250 -9.13 12.54 -7.49
C THR A 250 -9.43 12.43 -8.99
N ALA A 251 -8.50 12.92 -9.83
CA ALA A 251 -8.58 12.71 -11.28
C ALA A 251 -8.35 11.23 -11.68
N TYR A 252 -8.02 10.36 -10.72
CA TYR A 252 -7.62 8.98 -10.94
C TYR A 252 -8.61 8.03 -10.25
N GLU A 253 -8.83 6.86 -10.88
CA GLU A 253 -9.71 5.84 -10.31
C GLU A 253 -9.25 5.43 -8.89
N TYR A 254 -10.19 4.96 -8.07
CA TYR A 254 -9.92 4.45 -6.72
C TYR A 254 -9.27 5.47 -5.76
N GLN A 255 -9.51 6.76 -6.00
CA GLN A 255 -8.94 7.87 -5.22
C GLN A 255 -7.41 7.84 -5.18
N LEU A 256 -6.75 7.34 -6.23
CA LEU A 256 -5.29 7.39 -6.33
C LEU A 256 -4.82 8.85 -6.44
N LYS A 257 -3.67 9.18 -5.86
CA LYS A 257 -3.09 10.54 -5.94
C LYS A 257 -2.41 10.83 -7.28
N THR A 258 -1.98 9.79 -7.96
CA THR A 258 -1.30 9.82 -9.26
C THR A 258 -1.90 8.78 -10.19
N ASP A 259 -1.53 8.77 -11.47
CA ASP A 259 -1.92 7.68 -12.36
C ASP A 259 -1.29 6.35 -11.93
N LYS A 260 -1.81 5.25 -12.49
CA LYS A 260 -1.45 3.87 -12.13
C LYS A 260 0.05 3.58 -12.30
N GLN A 261 0.72 4.18 -13.29
CA GLN A 261 2.15 3.96 -13.50
C GLN A 261 2.99 4.82 -12.55
N THR A 262 2.69 6.13 -12.48
CA THR A 262 3.39 7.08 -11.61
C THR A 262 3.36 6.67 -10.15
N THR A 263 2.25 6.06 -9.70
CA THR A 263 2.11 5.54 -8.33
C THR A 263 3.22 4.57 -7.95
N CYS A 264 3.73 3.78 -8.90
CA CYS A 264 4.80 2.80 -8.67
C CYS A 264 6.18 3.40 -8.91
N VAL A 265 6.35 4.12 -10.03
CA VAL A 265 7.67 4.59 -10.47
C VAL A 265 8.22 5.75 -9.64
N GLN A 266 7.40 6.41 -8.82
CA GLN A 266 7.88 7.41 -7.85
C GLN A 266 8.90 6.84 -6.84
N CYS A 267 8.91 5.53 -6.61
CA CYS A 267 9.87 4.85 -5.73
C CYS A 267 10.69 3.77 -6.45
N HIS A 268 10.11 3.07 -7.42
CA HIS A 268 10.74 1.95 -8.13
C HIS A 268 11.59 2.41 -9.33
N THR A 269 12.46 3.38 -9.09
CA THR A 269 13.43 3.92 -10.05
C THR A 269 14.78 4.04 -9.37
N SER A 270 15.88 3.89 -10.11
CA SER A 270 17.22 4.12 -9.57
C SER A 270 17.61 5.59 -9.48
N THR A 271 16.75 6.51 -9.89
CA THR A 271 16.96 7.94 -9.68
C THR A 271 16.44 8.39 -8.33
N SER A 272 17.15 9.32 -7.69
CA SER A 272 16.70 9.95 -6.44
C SER A 272 15.64 11.04 -6.65
N ASP A 273 15.10 11.16 -7.87
CA ASP A 273 14.09 12.15 -8.24
C ASP A 273 12.72 11.49 -8.39
N PHE A 274 11.86 11.72 -7.40
CA PHE A 274 10.49 11.19 -7.29
C PHE A 274 9.59 11.56 -8.47
N GLN A 275 9.94 12.62 -9.20
CA GLN A 275 9.13 13.13 -10.30
C GLN A 275 9.72 12.76 -11.67
N ASN A 276 10.95 12.23 -11.72
CA ASN A 276 11.67 12.07 -12.96
C ASN A 276 12.54 10.81 -12.97
N PRO A 277 11.98 9.65 -13.39
CA PRO A 277 12.80 8.46 -13.64
C PRO A 277 13.86 8.78 -14.71
N LEU A 278 14.98 8.06 -14.71
CA LEU A 278 16.19 8.39 -15.48
C LEU A 278 15.85 8.87 -16.91
N PRO A 279 16.13 10.12 -17.31
CA PRO A 279 15.73 10.62 -18.63
C PRO A 279 16.22 9.73 -19.78
N SER A 280 15.46 9.68 -20.89
CA SER A 280 15.88 8.94 -22.09
C SER A 280 17.25 9.45 -22.56
N GLY A 281 18.13 8.52 -22.94
CA GLY A 281 19.52 8.80 -23.30
C GLY A 281 20.50 8.83 -22.13
N GLU A 282 20.06 8.96 -20.87
CA GLU A 282 20.94 8.86 -19.71
C GLU A 282 21.29 7.40 -19.39
N LYS A 283 22.48 7.21 -18.79
CA LYS A 283 23.09 5.90 -18.55
C LYS A 283 23.63 5.80 -17.14
N PHE A 284 23.57 4.61 -16.56
CA PHE A 284 24.12 4.35 -15.25
C PHE A 284 25.65 4.27 -15.32
N THR A 285 26.30 5.08 -14.51
CA THR A 285 27.76 5.03 -14.27
C THR A 285 28.11 4.30 -12.98
N ARG A 286 27.10 3.75 -12.29
CA ARG A 286 27.23 2.99 -11.05
C ARG A 286 26.10 1.95 -10.95
N ALA A 287 26.37 0.89 -10.21
CA ALA A 287 25.42 -0.13 -9.77
C ALA A 287 24.08 0.50 -9.30
N PRO A 288 22.98 0.31 -10.04
CA PRO A 288 21.69 0.91 -9.73
C PRO A 288 20.92 0.08 -8.69
N HIS A 289 20.17 0.75 -7.81
CA HIS A 289 19.28 0.08 -6.86
C HIS A 289 17.85 0.22 -7.36
N HIS A 290 17.04 -0.85 -7.26
CA HIS A 290 15.63 -0.87 -7.68
C HIS A 290 15.36 -0.19 -9.07
N PRO A 291 16.01 -0.69 -10.16
CA PRO A 291 15.91 -0.10 -11.49
C PRO A 291 14.65 -0.50 -12.28
N GLN A 292 13.56 -0.91 -11.61
CA GLN A 292 12.42 -1.52 -12.31
C GLN A 292 11.84 -0.62 -13.40
N THR A 293 11.76 0.69 -13.17
CA THR A 293 11.29 1.65 -14.18
C THR A 293 12.20 1.71 -15.40
N GLU A 294 13.51 1.80 -15.19
CA GLU A 294 14.49 1.85 -16.27
C GLU A 294 14.58 0.53 -17.03
N PHE A 295 14.47 -0.60 -16.32
CA PHE A 295 14.47 -1.93 -16.90
C PHE A 295 13.22 -2.16 -17.77
N GLN A 296 12.02 -1.87 -17.23
CA GLN A 296 10.76 -1.96 -17.98
C GLN A 296 10.79 -1.05 -19.22
N SER A 297 11.29 0.18 -19.07
CA SER A 297 11.43 1.14 -20.17
C SER A 297 12.54 0.77 -21.16
N GLY A 298 13.38 -0.21 -20.82
CA GLY A 298 14.45 -0.70 -21.68
C GLY A 298 15.58 0.28 -21.89
N ARG A 299 16.00 1.00 -20.84
CA ARG A 299 17.01 2.06 -20.92
C ARG A 299 18.01 2.00 -19.76
N GLY A 300 19.01 2.88 -19.78
CA GLY A 300 19.99 3.03 -18.69
C GLY A 300 21.32 2.28 -18.86
N VAL A 301 21.43 1.35 -19.81
CA VAL A 301 22.66 0.54 -20.02
C VAL A 301 23.55 1.12 -21.13
N ILE A 302 24.86 1.26 -20.85
CA ILE A 302 25.85 1.81 -21.77
C ILE A 302 26.06 0.85 -22.95
N GLY A 303 26.02 1.38 -24.17
CA GLY A 303 26.23 0.60 -25.39
C GLY A 303 25.07 -0.33 -25.78
N VAL A 304 23.94 -0.26 -25.08
CA VAL A 304 22.70 -0.99 -25.41
C VAL A 304 21.64 0.01 -25.90
N PRO A 305 21.01 -0.24 -27.06
CA PRO A 305 19.94 0.63 -27.56
C PRO A 305 18.69 0.55 -26.68
N GLU A 306 17.91 1.62 -26.64
CA GLU A 306 16.63 1.60 -25.93
C GLU A 306 15.64 0.70 -26.68
N VAL A 307 15.08 -0.29 -25.99
CA VAL A 307 14.07 -1.19 -26.56
C VAL A 307 12.99 -1.48 -25.54
N GLN A 308 11.75 -1.14 -25.89
CA GLN A 308 10.62 -1.39 -25.02
C GLN A 308 9.99 -2.76 -25.34
N SER A 309 9.71 -3.55 -24.31
CA SER A 309 8.78 -4.67 -24.40
C SER A 309 7.76 -4.56 -23.27
N HIS A 310 6.60 -5.23 -23.42
CA HIS A 310 5.43 -5.01 -22.56
C HIS A 310 5.00 -3.54 -22.45
N GLY A 311 5.25 -2.72 -23.49
CA GLY A 311 5.10 -1.27 -23.41
C GLY A 311 3.68 -0.75 -23.18
N SER A 312 2.66 -1.59 -23.36
CA SER A 312 1.27 -1.29 -23.04
C SER A 312 0.83 -1.76 -21.65
N ALA A 313 1.63 -2.57 -20.95
CA ALA A 313 1.32 -3.08 -19.63
C ALA A 313 1.88 -2.12 -18.56
N LEU A 314 1.05 -1.81 -17.56
CA LEU A 314 1.45 -1.02 -16.40
C LEU A 314 1.90 -1.93 -15.26
N CYS A 315 2.63 -1.38 -14.29
CA CYS A 315 3.06 -2.15 -13.10
C CYS A 315 1.88 -2.87 -12.42
N VAL A 316 0.74 -2.18 -12.30
CA VAL A 316 -0.47 -2.70 -11.64
C VAL A 316 -1.15 -3.83 -12.41
N ASP A 317 -0.94 -3.94 -13.72
CA ASP A 317 -1.54 -5.03 -14.52
C ASP A 317 -0.98 -6.39 -14.13
N CYS A 318 0.29 -6.42 -13.70
CA CYS A 318 0.92 -7.62 -13.17
C CYS A 318 0.86 -7.67 -11.65
N HIS A 319 1.41 -6.67 -10.97
CA HIS A 319 1.63 -6.72 -9.52
C HIS A 319 0.32 -6.59 -8.72
N MET A 320 -0.71 -5.99 -9.29
CA MET A 320 -2.02 -5.80 -8.63
C MET A 320 -3.15 -6.44 -9.45
N ALA A 321 -2.87 -7.56 -10.14
CA ALA A 321 -3.87 -8.31 -10.89
C ALA A 321 -5.12 -8.59 -10.02
N ASN A 322 -6.31 -8.32 -10.58
CA ASN A 322 -7.60 -8.34 -9.88
C ASN A 322 -7.71 -7.38 -8.67
N GLY A 323 -6.90 -6.31 -8.63
CA GLY A 323 -6.92 -5.31 -7.56
C GLY A 323 -6.29 -5.78 -6.25
N ASN A 324 -5.52 -6.86 -6.27
CA ASN A 324 -4.83 -7.36 -5.08
C ASN A 324 -3.79 -6.35 -4.58
N HIS A 325 -3.45 -6.44 -3.30
CA HIS A 325 -2.39 -5.66 -2.65
C HIS A 325 -1.30 -6.57 -2.05
N ILE A 326 -1.13 -7.78 -2.61
CA ILE A 326 0.06 -8.61 -2.31
C ILE A 326 1.27 -8.12 -3.08
N PHE A 327 1.07 -7.38 -4.19
CA PHE A 327 2.11 -6.88 -5.09
C PHE A 327 2.97 -7.95 -5.77
N LEU A 328 2.60 -9.22 -5.64
CA LEU A 328 3.23 -10.32 -6.38
C LEU A 328 2.43 -10.57 -7.66
N PRO A 329 3.10 -10.71 -8.80
CA PRO A 329 2.45 -10.94 -10.09
C PRO A 329 1.77 -12.31 -10.19
N GLY A 330 1.92 -13.17 -9.18
CA GLY A 330 1.41 -14.53 -9.25
C GLY A 330 2.12 -15.30 -10.35
N THR A 331 3.45 -15.38 -10.28
CA THR A 331 4.27 -16.15 -11.23
C THR A 331 4.81 -17.38 -10.52
N PRO A 332 4.25 -18.58 -10.72
CA PRO A 332 3.24 -18.91 -11.73
C PRO A 332 1.78 -18.59 -11.39
N THR A 333 1.37 -18.67 -10.11
CA THR A 333 0.10 -18.17 -9.58
C THR A 333 0.23 -17.90 -8.07
N VAL A 334 -0.65 -17.06 -7.52
CA VAL A 334 -0.83 -16.94 -6.06
C VAL A 334 -2.31 -17.10 -5.73
N THR A 335 -2.65 -18.06 -4.87
CA THR A 335 -4.00 -18.18 -4.32
C THR A 335 -4.18 -17.28 -3.11
N LEU A 336 -5.21 -16.44 -3.16
CA LEU A 336 -5.67 -15.56 -2.08
C LEU A 336 -7.05 -15.98 -1.62
N VAL A 337 -7.38 -15.70 -0.37
CA VAL A 337 -8.77 -15.73 0.09
C VAL A 337 -9.27 -14.29 0.16
N SER A 338 -10.42 -14.01 -0.46
CA SER A 338 -11.12 -12.73 -0.35
C SER A 338 -12.59 -12.96 -0.04
N HIS A 339 -13.05 -12.48 1.11
CA HIS A 339 -14.43 -12.63 1.56
C HIS A 339 -14.88 -14.10 1.63
N GLY A 340 -14.01 -14.98 2.14
CA GLY A 340 -14.22 -16.42 2.28
C GLY A 340 -14.15 -17.20 0.97
N ARG A 341 -13.68 -16.57 -0.12
CA ARG A 341 -13.56 -17.21 -1.44
C ARG A 341 -12.13 -17.25 -1.90
N GLU A 342 -11.70 -18.38 -2.42
CA GLU A 342 -10.41 -18.50 -3.07
C GLU A 342 -10.41 -17.77 -4.42
N VAL A 343 -9.36 -17.00 -4.65
CA VAL A 343 -9.08 -16.25 -5.87
C VAL A 343 -7.67 -16.61 -6.30
N VAL A 344 -7.54 -17.23 -7.46
CA VAL A 344 -6.25 -17.49 -8.08
C VAL A 344 -5.83 -16.24 -8.85
N VAL A 345 -4.67 -15.70 -8.50
CA VAL A 345 -4.05 -14.57 -9.19
C VAL A 345 -3.03 -15.10 -10.20
N ASP A 346 -3.25 -14.75 -11.46
CA ASP A 346 -2.35 -14.99 -12.59
C ASP A 346 -2.32 -13.71 -13.44
N ALA A 347 -1.18 -13.00 -13.41
CA ALA A 347 -1.01 -11.75 -14.15
C ALA A 347 -0.92 -11.94 -15.67
N CYS A 348 -0.56 -13.14 -16.14
CA CYS A 348 -0.13 -13.36 -17.51
C CYS A 348 -1.31 -13.67 -18.42
N VAL A 349 -2.25 -14.50 -17.96
CA VAL A 349 -3.31 -15.09 -18.79
C VAL A 349 -4.31 -14.08 -19.33
N LYS A 350 -4.40 -12.89 -18.74
CA LYS A 350 -5.23 -11.78 -19.25
C LYS A 350 -4.81 -11.33 -20.66
N CYS A 351 -3.50 -11.36 -20.94
CA CYS A 351 -2.94 -10.95 -22.24
C CYS A 351 -2.39 -12.14 -23.03
N HIS A 352 -1.87 -13.16 -22.34
CA HIS A 352 -1.25 -14.33 -22.94
C HIS A 352 -2.04 -15.61 -22.60
N SER A 353 -3.06 -15.92 -23.40
CA SER A 353 -3.93 -17.09 -23.18
C SER A 353 -3.20 -18.44 -23.17
N GLY A 354 -2.01 -18.52 -23.77
CA GLY A 354 -1.14 -19.70 -23.77
C GLY A 354 0.06 -19.61 -22.81
N MET A 355 0.17 -18.58 -21.99
CA MET A 355 1.21 -18.51 -20.96
C MET A 355 0.78 -19.34 -19.77
N THR A 356 1.52 -20.41 -19.48
CA THR A 356 1.26 -21.25 -18.31
C THR A 356 2.27 -20.95 -17.22
N ALA A 357 1.91 -21.37 -16.01
CA ALA A 357 2.78 -21.44 -14.85
C ALA A 357 4.21 -21.93 -15.17
N GLU A 358 4.28 -23.07 -15.84
CA GLU A 358 5.52 -23.77 -16.16
C GLU A 358 6.35 -22.99 -17.19
N ARG A 359 5.69 -22.31 -18.14
CA ARG A 359 6.38 -21.49 -19.14
C ARG A 359 7.04 -20.27 -18.51
N VAL A 360 6.37 -19.60 -17.57
CA VAL A 360 6.94 -18.48 -16.82
C VAL A 360 8.11 -18.94 -15.98
N ALA A 361 7.94 -20.05 -15.23
CA ALA A 361 9.01 -20.62 -14.42
C ALA A 361 10.23 -21.04 -15.26
N ALA A 362 10.02 -21.67 -16.42
CA ALA A 362 11.10 -22.04 -17.32
C ALA A 362 11.85 -20.83 -17.89
N PHE A 363 11.14 -19.75 -18.22
CA PHE A 363 11.76 -18.50 -18.68
C PHE A 363 12.62 -17.86 -17.58
N GLN A 364 12.08 -17.74 -16.37
CA GLN A 364 12.81 -17.16 -15.22
C GLN A 364 14.04 -18.01 -14.85
N HIS A 365 13.89 -19.34 -14.79
CA HIS A 365 15.00 -20.25 -14.50
C HIS A 365 16.13 -20.12 -15.52
N LYS A 366 15.81 -20.08 -16.81
CA LYS A 366 16.83 -19.86 -17.87
C LYS A 366 17.59 -18.55 -17.67
N ASN A 367 16.88 -17.47 -17.33
CA ASN A 367 17.49 -16.16 -17.14
C ASN A 367 18.31 -16.09 -15.85
N GLU A 368 17.88 -16.78 -14.79
CA GLU A 368 18.65 -16.94 -13.55
C GLU A 368 19.95 -17.70 -13.79
N GLU A 369 19.92 -18.84 -14.50
CA GLU A 369 21.13 -19.59 -14.90
C GLU A 369 22.07 -18.73 -15.73
N THR A 370 21.52 -17.93 -16.65
CA THR A 370 22.30 -17.01 -17.50
C THR A 370 23.00 -15.94 -16.64
N LEU A 371 22.29 -15.30 -15.71
CA LEU A 371 22.84 -14.30 -14.82
C LEU A 371 23.93 -14.90 -13.89
N HIS A 372 23.69 -16.10 -13.36
CA HIS A 372 24.65 -16.81 -12.53
C HIS A 372 25.95 -17.14 -13.28
N ALA A 373 25.85 -17.54 -14.55
CA ALA A 373 27.01 -17.79 -15.41
C ALA A 373 27.83 -16.51 -15.65
N LEU A 374 27.17 -15.38 -15.92
CA LEU A 374 27.84 -14.08 -16.09
C LEU A 374 28.56 -13.64 -14.82
N LEU A 375 27.90 -13.76 -13.66
CA LEU A 375 28.49 -13.42 -12.36
C LEU A 375 29.72 -14.29 -12.07
N THR A 376 29.62 -15.60 -12.32
CA THR A 376 30.72 -16.53 -12.10
C THR A 376 31.94 -16.19 -12.96
N GLU A 377 31.73 -15.88 -14.25
CA GLU A 377 32.82 -15.46 -15.14
C GLU A 377 33.40 -14.10 -14.73
N TYR A 378 32.55 -13.13 -14.37
CA TYR A 378 32.97 -11.84 -13.85
C TYR A 378 33.87 -11.99 -12.61
N GLU A 379 33.46 -12.77 -11.61
CA GLU A 379 34.23 -12.96 -10.38
C GLU A 379 35.61 -13.58 -10.67
N ALA A 380 35.66 -14.58 -11.55
CA ALA A 380 36.91 -15.22 -11.96
C ALA A 380 37.86 -14.25 -12.68
N LEU A 381 37.34 -13.41 -13.59
CA LEU A 381 38.13 -12.41 -14.30
C LEU A 381 38.56 -11.27 -13.37
N ASN A 382 37.68 -10.81 -12.48
CA ASN A 382 37.95 -9.72 -11.55
C ASN A 382 39.06 -10.07 -10.56
N LYS A 383 39.11 -11.32 -10.08
CA LYS A 383 40.24 -11.81 -9.27
C LYS A 383 41.56 -11.80 -10.05
N ARG A 384 41.54 -12.15 -11.34
CA ARG A 384 42.74 -12.15 -12.20
C ARG A 384 43.19 -10.74 -12.59
N ALA A 385 42.28 -9.77 -12.57
CA ALA A 385 42.53 -8.39 -12.97
C ALA A 385 43.20 -7.53 -11.87
N GLU A 386 43.56 -8.11 -10.73
CA GLU A 386 44.33 -7.43 -9.69
C GLU A 386 45.63 -6.82 -10.28
N GLY A 387 45.76 -5.50 -10.18
CA GLY A 387 46.89 -4.75 -10.75
C GLY A 387 46.78 -4.42 -12.26
N ASN A 388 45.76 -4.89 -12.97
CA ASN A 388 45.50 -4.56 -14.38
C ASN A 388 44.37 -3.52 -14.51
N ALA A 389 44.74 -2.25 -14.57
CA ALA A 389 43.78 -1.13 -14.61
C ALA A 389 42.84 -1.17 -15.83
N LYS A 390 43.33 -1.65 -16.99
CA LYS A 390 42.52 -1.73 -18.21
C LYS A 390 41.44 -2.80 -18.08
N ALA A 391 41.83 -4.00 -17.64
CA ALA A 391 40.87 -5.09 -17.41
C ALA A 391 39.86 -4.70 -16.32
N LYS A 392 40.31 -4.04 -15.25
CA LYS A 392 39.42 -3.59 -14.16
C LYS A 392 38.36 -2.60 -14.64
N ALA A 393 38.72 -1.61 -15.47
CA ALA A 393 37.76 -0.63 -15.96
C ALA A 393 36.66 -1.27 -16.84
N ILE A 394 37.01 -2.27 -17.66
CA ILE A 394 36.03 -3.02 -18.46
C ILE A 394 35.12 -3.86 -17.55
N LEU A 395 35.69 -4.48 -16.52
CA LEU A 395 34.93 -5.27 -15.54
C LEU A 395 34.00 -4.40 -14.69
N ASP A 396 34.37 -3.15 -14.37
CA ASP A 396 33.49 -2.22 -13.67
C ASP A 396 32.23 -1.91 -14.50
N GLU A 397 32.36 -1.77 -15.82
CA GLU A 397 31.20 -1.64 -16.71
C GLU A 397 30.38 -2.94 -16.79
N ALA A 398 31.03 -4.10 -16.84
CA ALA A 398 30.34 -5.38 -16.82
C ALA A 398 29.54 -5.58 -15.52
N TRP A 399 30.10 -5.16 -14.39
CA TRP A 399 29.44 -5.22 -13.09
C TRP A 399 28.17 -4.38 -13.05
N ILE A 400 28.20 -3.16 -13.59
CA ILE A 400 27.00 -2.30 -13.65
C ILE A 400 25.86 -3.03 -14.37
N ASN A 401 26.14 -3.75 -15.46
CA ASN A 401 25.12 -4.49 -16.21
C ASN A 401 24.61 -5.71 -15.44
N ILE A 402 25.50 -6.48 -14.82
CA ILE A 402 25.14 -7.66 -14.00
C ILE A 402 24.25 -7.22 -12.84
N ASP A 403 24.69 -6.20 -12.09
CA ASP A 403 23.96 -5.64 -10.96
C ASP A 403 22.62 -5.03 -11.40
N PHE A 404 22.56 -4.35 -12.54
CA PHE A 404 21.29 -3.83 -13.08
C PHE A 404 20.27 -4.93 -13.37
N MET A 405 20.68 -6.04 -13.98
CA MET A 405 19.82 -7.22 -14.21
C MET A 405 19.41 -7.89 -12.90
N GLU A 406 20.33 -7.99 -11.93
CA GLU A 406 20.06 -8.61 -10.64
C GLU A 406 19.14 -7.75 -9.75
N ALA A 407 19.34 -6.43 -9.74
CA ALA A 407 18.61 -5.47 -8.91
C ALA A 407 17.17 -5.24 -9.39
N ASP A 408 16.89 -5.49 -10.67
CA ASP A 408 15.53 -5.46 -11.22
C ASP A 408 14.62 -6.54 -10.59
N LYS A 409 15.20 -7.70 -10.24
CA LYS A 409 14.54 -8.85 -9.58
C LYS A 409 13.39 -9.50 -10.36
N SER A 410 13.11 -9.11 -11.61
CA SER A 410 12.09 -9.76 -12.44
C SER A 410 12.60 -10.96 -13.25
N LEU A 411 13.91 -11.17 -13.27
CA LEU A 411 14.60 -12.15 -14.13
C LEU A 411 14.22 -11.95 -15.61
N GLY A 412 14.24 -10.69 -16.05
CA GLY A 412 13.97 -10.30 -17.43
C GLY A 412 12.49 -10.17 -17.81
N ILE A 413 11.54 -10.50 -16.92
CA ILE A 413 10.10 -10.37 -17.22
C ILE A 413 9.69 -8.92 -17.50
N HIS A 414 10.26 -7.95 -16.76
CA HIS A 414 9.97 -6.54 -16.99
C HIS A 414 10.29 -6.10 -18.42
N ASN A 415 11.35 -6.66 -19.03
CA ASN A 415 11.67 -6.42 -20.44
C ASN A 415 12.52 -7.54 -21.05
N PRO A 416 11.91 -8.59 -21.64
CA PRO A 416 12.66 -9.74 -22.16
C PRO A 416 13.66 -9.38 -23.26
N ALA A 417 13.25 -8.53 -24.20
CA ALA A 417 14.11 -8.10 -25.31
C ALA A 417 15.33 -7.30 -24.82
N PHE A 418 15.12 -6.40 -23.87
CA PHE A 418 16.21 -5.62 -23.30
C PHE A 418 17.16 -6.49 -22.47
N PHE A 419 16.64 -7.44 -21.67
CA PHE A 419 17.45 -8.38 -20.91
C PHE A 419 18.45 -9.12 -21.80
N GLU A 420 18.00 -9.64 -22.96
CA GLU A 420 18.87 -10.32 -23.92
C GLU A 420 20.00 -9.41 -24.43
N LEU A 421 19.70 -8.16 -24.80
CA LEU A 421 20.72 -7.21 -25.26
C LEU A 421 21.73 -6.84 -24.15
N VAL A 422 21.27 -6.73 -22.90
CA VAL A 422 22.17 -6.47 -21.76
C VAL A 422 23.07 -7.67 -21.49
N VAL A 423 22.56 -8.91 -21.62
CA VAL A 423 23.37 -10.13 -21.57
C VAL A 423 24.45 -10.12 -22.66
N GLU A 424 24.09 -9.86 -23.92
CA GLU A 424 25.04 -9.81 -25.03
C GLU A 424 26.14 -8.76 -24.82
N ARG A 425 25.75 -7.56 -24.35
CA ARG A 425 26.71 -6.50 -24.02
C ARG A 425 27.67 -6.94 -22.91
N THR A 426 27.15 -7.60 -21.88
CA THR A 426 27.93 -8.07 -20.74
C THR A 426 28.92 -9.16 -21.16
N GLN A 427 28.49 -10.14 -21.95
CA GLN A 427 29.37 -11.17 -22.50
C GLN A 427 30.52 -10.57 -23.31
N LYS A 428 30.24 -9.55 -24.12
CA LYS A 428 31.28 -8.82 -24.87
C LYS A 428 32.28 -8.14 -23.93
N LEU A 429 31.81 -7.47 -22.88
CA LEU A 429 32.68 -6.83 -21.89
C LEU A 429 33.57 -7.86 -21.17
N LEU A 430 33.02 -9.02 -20.79
CA LEU A 430 33.80 -10.09 -20.16
C LEU A 430 34.86 -10.66 -21.11
N ALA A 431 34.53 -10.84 -22.40
CA ALA A 431 35.50 -11.25 -23.41
C ALA A 431 36.61 -10.21 -23.63
N ASP A 432 36.26 -8.93 -23.68
CA ASP A 432 37.22 -7.82 -23.83
C ASP A 432 38.15 -7.72 -22.61
N ALA A 433 37.60 -7.88 -21.40
CA ALA A 433 38.38 -7.93 -20.16
C ALA A 433 39.34 -9.12 -20.14
N LYS A 434 38.89 -10.30 -20.58
CA LYS A 434 39.71 -11.50 -20.71
C LYS A 434 40.84 -11.34 -21.71
N ALA A 435 40.64 -10.60 -22.80
CA ALA A 435 41.68 -10.29 -23.78
C ALA A 435 42.67 -9.22 -23.29
N ALA A 436 42.27 -8.40 -22.31
CA ALA A 436 43.14 -7.40 -21.69
C ALA A 436 44.02 -7.95 -20.56
N LEU A 437 43.70 -9.14 -20.03
CA LEU A 437 44.50 -9.92 -19.08
C LEU A 437 45.57 -10.72 -19.80
#